data_AF-A0A1F6LLM2-F1
#
_entry.id   AF-A0A1F6LLM2-F1
#
_cell.length_a   1.000
_cell.length_b   1.000
_cell.length_c   1.000
_cell.angle_alpha   90.00
_cell.angle_beta   90.00
_cell.angle_gamma   90.00
#
_symmetry.space_group_name_H-M   'P 1'
#
loop_
_entity.id
_entity.type
_entity.pdbx_description
1 polymer ?
#
loop_
_entity_poly.entity_id
_entity_poly.type
_entity_poly.pdbx_seq_one_letter_code
_entity_poly.pdbx_strand_id
1 'polypeptide(L)'
;MPVADGFFVRHNVTAMFAHRQSTLNNGQLTRSLERLSSGYRINRSGDDVAGLAVSERLRTQVRGYAAALRNIQDGISLIQVAESGMQELHDIVQRMRELSIQSANGIYNNSDRSLIQQEIDQLLNEINRMQTSVEFNRLKLMDGTFSSTQPTGALPSGSTYLGSILFHVGANKNQTIRVSIATLSVFGMGLNSLFSSSGAVSGNFTKTGTFNGVLSQIKAESAMALLDSAINNITRNRSKLGAMENRLQHTLNYAGTIREQLQAAESRIRDTDMAAEIIDFTKAQVLVQAANAMLAQANLLPQNVLSLLG
;
A
#
# COMPACT_ATOMS: atom_id res chain seq x y z
N MET A 1 57.87 -20.71 -32.40
CA MET A 1 57.98 -22.07 -32.97
C MET A 1 57.95 -23.04 -31.81
N PRO A 2 56.94 -23.93 -31.69
CA PRO A 2 56.93 -24.93 -30.64
C PRO A 2 57.90 -26.06 -31.01
N VAL A 3 58.64 -26.51 -29.99
CA VAL A 3 59.62 -27.59 -30.05
C VAL A 3 58.90 -28.89 -30.40
N ALA A 4 59.49 -29.69 -31.29
CA ALA A 4 58.99 -31.01 -31.66
C ALA A 4 59.01 -31.94 -30.44
N ASP A 5 57.85 -32.13 -29.81
CA ASP A 5 57.65 -33.14 -28.78
C ASP A 5 57.68 -34.53 -29.41
N GLY A 6 58.41 -35.46 -28.79
CA GLY A 6 58.48 -36.85 -29.19
C GLY A 6 57.10 -37.52 -29.22
N PHE A 7 56.85 -38.33 -30.25
CA PHE A 7 55.57 -39.02 -30.44
C PHE A 7 55.42 -40.18 -29.45
N PHE A 8 54.80 -39.92 -28.29
CA PHE A 8 54.48 -40.94 -27.29
C PHE A 8 53.07 -41.50 -27.51
N VAL A 9 52.94 -42.80 -27.81
CA VAL A 9 51.66 -43.45 -28.16
C VAL A 9 50.82 -43.83 -26.94
N ARG A 10 51.44 -44.00 -25.76
CA ARG A 10 50.75 -44.47 -24.54
C ARG A 10 49.91 -43.41 -23.82
N HIS A 11 50.26 -42.12 -23.97
CA HIS A 11 49.52 -41.02 -23.36
C HIS A 11 49.29 -39.94 -24.43
N ASN A 12 48.07 -39.86 -24.94
CA ASN A 12 47.70 -38.90 -25.96
C ASN A 12 47.44 -37.51 -25.32
N VAL A 13 48.52 -36.75 -25.13
CA VAL A 13 48.51 -35.46 -24.44
C VAL A 13 47.67 -34.41 -25.19
N THR A 14 47.66 -34.46 -26.54
CA THR A 14 46.89 -33.55 -27.39
C THR A 14 45.38 -33.84 -27.31
N ALA A 15 44.98 -35.12 -27.27
CA ALA A 15 43.59 -35.49 -27.00
C ALA A 15 43.16 -35.13 -25.58
N MET A 16 44.00 -35.32 -24.56
CA MET A 16 43.69 -34.91 -23.18
C MET A 16 43.50 -33.38 -23.06
N PHE A 17 44.32 -32.59 -23.75
CA PHE A 17 44.18 -31.14 -23.81
C PHE A 17 42.87 -30.72 -24.49
N ALA A 18 42.58 -31.28 -25.68
CA ALA A 18 41.34 -30.99 -26.41
C ALA A 18 40.09 -31.43 -25.62
N HIS A 19 40.16 -32.54 -24.87
CA HIS A 19 39.09 -33.00 -23.98
C HIS A 19 38.85 -32.02 -22.84
N ARG A 20 39.91 -31.60 -22.14
CA ARG A 20 39.82 -30.59 -21.08
C ARG A 20 39.20 -29.29 -21.61
N GLN A 21 39.63 -28.83 -22.78
CA GLN A 21 39.09 -27.63 -23.40
C GLN A 21 37.61 -27.80 -23.78
N SER A 22 37.21 -28.96 -24.33
CA SER A 22 35.80 -29.28 -24.61
C SER A 22 34.95 -29.27 -23.33
N THR A 23 35.44 -29.87 -22.24
CA THR A 23 34.74 -29.85 -20.93
C THR A 23 34.56 -28.42 -20.39
N LEU A 24 35.60 -27.59 -20.47
CA LEU A 24 35.54 -26.18 -20.04
C LEU A 24 34.55 -25.37 -20.89
N ASN A 25 34.61 -25.51 -22.21
CA ASN A 25 33.73 -24.82 -23.14
C ASN A 25 32.27 -25.29 -22.99
N ASN A 26 32.03 -26.57 -22.74
CA ASN A 26 30.70 -27.12 -22.47
C ASN A 26 30.13 -26.58 -21.14
N GLY A 27 30.98 -26.41 -20.12
CA GLY A 27 30.60 -25.70 -18.89
C GLY A 27 30.20 -24.25 -19.12
N GLN A 28 30.92 -23.52 -19.98
CA GLN A 28 30.57 -22.15 -20.37
C GLN A 28 29.26 -22.10 -21.17
N LEU A 29 29.10 -22.97 -22.17
CA LEU A 29 27.87 -23.12 -22.97
C LEU A 29 26.64 -23.35 -22.07
N THR A 30 26.76 -24.25 -21.10
CA THR A 30 25.68 -24.56 -20.15
C THR A 30 25.31 -23.35 -19.28
N ARG A 31 26.30 -22.57 -18.84
CA ARG A 31 26.06 -21.33 -18.07
C ARG A 31 25.39 -20.26 -18.93
N SER A 32 25.82 -20.07 -20.18
CA SER A 32 25.19 -19.12 -21.09
C SER A 32 23.76 -19.53 -21.44
N LEU A 33 23.51 -20.83 -21.62
CA LEU A 33 22.13 -21.35 -21.75
C LEU A 33 21.28 -21.05 -20.53
N GLU A 34 21.82 -21.23 -19.32
CA GLU A 34 21.12 -20.92 -18.07
C GLU A 34 20.79 -19.42 -17.96
N ARG A 35 21.72 -18.52 -18.33
CA ARG A 35 21.51 -17.07 -18.34
C ARG A 35 20.52 -16.62 -19.42
N LEU A 36 20.61 -17.16 -20.64
CA LEU A 36 19.67 -16.88 -21.73
C LEU A 36 18.26 -17.38 -21.41
N SER A 37 18.14 -18.55 -20.78
CA SER A 37 16.85 -19.13 -20.39
C SER A 37 16.21 -18.37 -19.24
N SER A 38 17.00 -17.98 -18.23
CA SER A 38 16.49 -17.26 -17.06
C SER A 38 16.34 -15.75 -17.26
N GLY A 39 17.04 -15.16 -18.24
CA GLY A 39 17.15 -13.71 -18.42
C GLY A 39 17.99 -13.01 -17.34
N TYR A 40 18.57 -13.77 -16.39
CA TYR A 40 19.37 -13.24 -15.31
C TYR A 40 20.86 -13.55 -15.50
N ARG A 41 21.71 -12.54 -15.32
CA ARG A 41 23.16 -12.68 -15.23
C ARG A 41 23.60 -13.42 -13.97
N ILE A 42 22.90 -13.18 -12.85
CA ILE A 42 23.20 -13.77 -11.53
C ILE A 42 22.09 -14.77 -11.16
N ASN A 43 22.31 -16.05 -11.48
CA ASN A 43 21.34 -17.11 -11.18
C ASN A 43 21.76 -17.99 -9.98
N ARG A 44 23.07 -18.13 -9.73
CA ARG A 44 23.61 -18.95 -8.64
C ARG A 44 24.38 -18.09 -7.64
N SER A 45 24.36 -18.49 -6.37
CA SER A 45 25.15 -17.82 -5.32
C SER A 45 26.66 -17.82 -5.60
N GLY A 46 27.15 -18.71 -6.48
CA GLY A 46 28.56 -18.75 -6.87
C GLY A 46 28.98 -17.76 -7.96
N ASP A 47 28.04 -17.12 -8.67
CA ASP A 47 28.38 -16.18 -9.76
C ASP A 47 28.72 -14.77 -9.21
N ASP A 48 27.92 -14.28 -8.26
CA ASP A 48 28.21 -13.04 -7.51
C ASP A 48 27.39 -13.04 -6.20
N VAL A 49 28.06 -13.34 -5.08
CA VAL A 49 27.43 -13.39 -3.75
C VAL A 49 26.91 -12.01 -3.34
N ALA A 50 27.67 -10.95 -3.63
CA ALA A 50 27.32 -9.60 -3.22
C ALA A 50 26.17 -9.05 -4.07
N GLY A 51 26.22 -9.23 -5.38
CA GLY A 51 25.17 -8.85 -6.33
C GLY A 51 23.86 -9.58 -6.05
N LEU A 52 23.90 -10.89 -5.77
CA LEU A 52 22.70 -11.65 -5.40
C LEU A 52 22.07 -11.10 -4.12
N ALA A 53 22.86 -10.87 -3.06
CA ALA A 53 22.35 -10.36 -1.78
C ALA A 53 21.72 -8.96 -1.92
N VAL A 54 22.31 -8.07 -2.72
CA VAL A 54 21.74 -6.75 -2.99
C VAL A 54 20.44 -6.88 -3.81
N SER A 55 20.43 -7.70 -4.85
CA SER A 55 19.25 -7.90 -5.68
C SER A 55 18.07 -8.46 -4.89
N GLU A 56 18.28 -9.41 -3.98
CA GLU A 56 17.20 -9.96 -3.13
C GLU A 56 16.67 -8.93 -2.12
N ARG A 57 17.53 -8.04 -1.59
CA ARG A 57 17.07 -6.91 -0.78
C ARG A 57 16.22 -5.94 -1.60
N LEU A 58 16.66 -5.58 -2.80
CA LEU A 58 15.90 -4.70 -3.70
C LEU A 58 14.56 -5.32 -4.07
N ARG A 59 14.54 -6.61 -4.41
CA ARG A 59 13.31 -7.37 -4.70
C ARG A 59 12.35 -7.40 -3.53
N THR A 60 12.88 -7.61 -2.32
CA THR A 60 12.08 -7.55 -1.09
C THR A 60 11.49 -6.16 -0.89
N GLN A 61 12.25 -5.10 -1.16
CA GLN A 61 11.74 -3.73 -1.11
C GLN A 61 10.69 -3.47 -2.20
N VAL A 62 10.89 -3.90 -3.44
CA VAL A 62 9.90 -3.79 -4.54
C VAL A 62 8.59 -4.45 -4.16
N ARG A 63 8.63 -5.66 -3.59
CA ARG A 63 7.44 -6.36 -3.06
C ARG A 63 6.82 -5.63 -1.87
N GLY A 64 7.64 -5.09 -0.98
CA GLY A 64 7.20 -4.26 0.14
C GLY A 64 6.45 -3.00 -0.32
N TYR A 65 7.00 -2.27 -1.29
CA TYR A 65 6.34 -1.10 -1.89
C TYR A 65 5.09 -1.49 -2.67
N ALA A 66 5.05 -2.64 -3.35
CA ALA A 66 3.82 -3.12 -4.00
C ALA A 66 2.69 -3.40 -2.98
N ALA A 67 3.01 -3.96 -1.82
CA ALA A 67 2.05 -4.11 -0.72
C ALA A 67 1.65 -2.75 -0.13
N ALA A 68 2.60 -1.84 0.06
CA ALA A 68 2.35 -0.49 0.55
C ALA A 68 1.43 0.32 -0.38
N LEU A 69 1.59 0.22 -1.71
CA LEU A 69 0.70 0.87 -2.67
C LEU A 69 -0.75 0.42 -2.50
N ARG A 70 -0.99 -0.88 -2.30
CA ARG A 70 -2.34 -1.39 -2.00
C ARG A 70 -2.87 -0.83 -0.68
N ASN A 71 -2.06 -0.82 0.38
CA ASN A 71 -2.46 -0.23 1.66
C ASN A 71 -2.79 1.27 1.55
N ILE A 72 -2.07 2.02 0.70
CA ILE A 72 -2.36 3.44 0.44
C ILE A 72 -3.70 3.59 -0.28
N GLN A 73 -3.98 2.74 -1.28
CA GLN A 73 -5.26 2.73 -2.00
C GLN A 73 -6.44 2.36 -1.09
N ASP A 74 -6.26 1.38 -0.21
CA ASP A 74 -7.24 1.02 0.81
C ASP A 74 -7.47 2.20 1.77
N GLY A 75 -6.40 2.92 2.13
CA GLY A 75 -6.49 4.12 2.97
C GLY A 75 -7.24 5.28 2.30
N ILE A 76 -7.02 5.52 1.01
CA ILE A 76 -7.80 6.49 0.22
C ILE A 76 -9.27 6.07 0.20
N SER A 77 -9.55 4.79 -0.06
CA SER A 77 -10.92 4.27 -0.11
C SER A 77 -11.64 4.44 1.23
N LEU A 78 -10.95 4.18 2.35
CA LEU A 78 -11.48 4.40 3.70
C LEU A 78 -11.82 5.88 3.95
N ILE A 79 -10.93 6.80 3.56
CA ILE A 79 -11.15 8.24 3.71
C ILE A 79 -12.35 8.69 2.86
N GLN A 80 -12.51 8.19 1.64
CA GLN A 80 -13.64 8.53 0.77
C GLN A 80 -14.98 8.05 1.32
N VAL A 81 -15.03 6.88 1.96
CA VAL A 81 -16.22 6.40 2.66
C VAL A 81 -16.54 7.28 3.87
N ALA A 82 -15.53 7.67 4.65
CA ALA A 82 -15.71 8.57 5.78
C ALA A 82 -16.19 9.97 5.33
N GLU A 83 -15.60 10.53 4.28
CA GLU A 83 -15.96 11.84 3.71
C GLU A 83 -17.39 11.84 3.16
N SER A 84 -17.80 10.77 2.46
CA SER A 84 -19.18 10.61 1.99
C SER A 84 -20.17 10.63 3.14
N GLY A 85 -19.88 9.91 4.24
CA GLY A 85 -20.70 9.95 5.45
C GLY A 85 -20.76 11.35 6.07
N MET A 86 -19.66 12.10 6.07
CA MET A 86 -19.63 13.47 6.58
C MET A 86 -20.38 14.48 5.69
N GLN A 87 -20.43 14.27 4.37
CA GLN A 87 -21.21 15.09 3.45
C GLN A 87 -22.71 14.95 3.75
N GLU A 88 -23.21 13.74 3.91
CA GLU A 88 -24.61 13.51 4.26
C GLU A 88 -24.98 14.11 5.64
N LEU A 89 -24.08 14.00 6.63
CA LEU A 89 -24.27 14.69 7.91
C LEU A 89 -24.32 16.22 7.75
N HIS A 90 -23.48 16.77 6.88
CA HIS A 90 -23.48 18.21 6.60
C HIS A 90 -24.83 18.67 6.04
N ASP A 91 -25.39 17.93 5.09
CA ASP A 91 -26.65 18.26 4.43
C ASP A 91 -27.84 18.17 5.42
N ILE A 92 -27.85 17.17 6.31
CA ILE A 92 -28.84 17.06 7.39
C ILE A 92 -28.74 18.26 8.36
N VAL A 93 -27.54 18.68 8.73
CA VAL A 93 -27.35 19.82 9.64
C VAL A 93 -27.73 21.14 8.98
N GLN A 94 -27.47 21.30 7.68
CA GLN A 94 -27.98 22.45 6.93
C GLN A 94 -29.52 22.45 6.91
N ARG A 95 -30.16 21.30 6.69
CA ARG A 95 -31.63 21.19 6.77
C ARG A 95 -32.17 21.57 8.16
N MET A 96 -31.54 21.10 9.24
CA MET A 96 -31.90 21.51 10.60
C MET A 96 -31.77 23.03 10.82
N ARG A 97 -30.79 23.67 10.16
CA ARG A 97 -30.60 25.11 10.22
C ARG A 97 -31.73 25.86 9.51
N GLU A 98 -32.17 25.40 8.34
CA GLU A 98 -33.33 25.96 7.63
C GLU A 98 -34.59 25.90 8.50
N LEU A 99 -34.85 24.74 9.12
CA LEU A 99 -35.97 24.55 10.03
C LEU A 99 -35.87 25.46 11.26
N SER A 100 -34.66 25.68 11.77
CA SER A 100 -34.43 26.61 12.89
C SER A 100 -34.73 28.06 12.51
N ILE A 101 -34.36 28.48 11.30
CA ILE A 101 -34.70 29.81 10.75
C ILE A 101 -36.22 29.94 10.58
N GLN A 102 -36.88 28.90 10.07
CA GLN A 102 -38.33 28.89 9.90
C GLN A 102 -39.04 29.06 11.24
N SER A 103 -38.66 28.30 12.26
CA SER A 103 -39.27 28.38 13.59
C SER A 103 -38.97 29.70 14.33
N ALA A 104 -37.83 30.35 14.02
CA ALA A 104 -37.49 31.68 14.54
C ALA A 104 -38.46 32.77 14.07
N ASN A 105 -39.23 32.54 13.00
CA ASN A 105 -40.22 33.49 12.54
C ASN A 105 -41.36 33.65 13.58
N GLY A 106 -41.71 34.91 13.87
CA GLY A 106 -42.73 35.28 14.85
C GLY A 106 -44.17 34.94 14.46
N ILE A 107 -44.42 34.61 13.18
CA ILE A 107 -45.76 34.25 12.69
C ILE A 107 -46.21 32.84 13.09
N TYR A 108 -45.28 31.96 13.45
CA TYR A 108 -45.57 30.58 13.82
C TYR A 108 -46.00 30.48 15.29
N ASN A 109 -47.09 29.76 15.54
CA ASN A 109 -47.56 29.50 16.90
C ASN A 109 -46.78 28.32 17.53
N ASN A 110 -47.01 28.05 18.82
CA ASN A 110 -46.31 26.97 19.53
C ASN A 110 -46.62 25.57 18.98
N SER A 111 -47.79 25.36 18.37
CA SER A 111 -48.13 24.09 17.73
C SER A 111 -47.31 23.89 16.44
N ASP A 112 -47.16 24.93 15.62
CA ASP A 112 -46.36 24.87 14.39
C ASP A 112 -44.87 24.63 14.72
N ARG A 113 -44.35 25.33 15.74
CA ARG A 113 -42.98 25.11 16.22
C ARG A 113 -42.77 23.70 16.76
N SER A 114 -43.82 23.08 17.34
CA SER A 114 -43.74 21.68 17.78
C SER A 114 -43.66 20.70 16.61
N LEU A 115 -44.26 21.00 15.45
CA LEU A 115 -44.15 20.15 14.25
C LEU A 115 -42.75 20.25 13.63
N ILE A 116 -42.21 21.47 13.53
CA ILE A 116 -40.83 21.70 13.10
C ILE A 116 -39.85 20.97 14.02
N GLN A 117 -40.10 21.01 15.33
CA GLN A 117 -39.28 20.29 16.31
C GLN A 117 -39.32 18.77 16.10
N GLN A 118 -40.46 18.18 15.73
CA GLN A 118 -40.54 16.76 15.41
C GLN A 118 -39.66 16.40 14.20
N GLU A 119 -39.62 17.25 13.17
CA GLU A 119 -38.72 17.05 12.03
C GLU A 119 -37.25 17.10 12.47
N ILE A 120 -36.88 18.09 13.29
CA ILE A 120 -35.51 18.19 13.86
C ILE A 120 -35.17 16.96 14.71
N ASP A 121 -36.09 16.47 15.54
CA ASP A 121 -35.86 15.27 16.36
C ASP A 121 -35.63 14.02 15.48
N GLN A 122 -36.33 13.89 14.34
CA GLN A 122 -36.07 12.82 13.37
C GLN A 122 -34.70 12.95 12.69
N LEU A 123 -34.32 14.17 12.30
CA LEU A 123 -32.99 14.43 11.72
C LEU A 123 -31.86 14.14 12.72
N LEU A 124 -32.04 14.44 13.99
CA LEU A 124 -31.08 14.09 15.04
C LEU A 124 -30.96 12.57 15.24
N ASN A 125 -32.08 11.83 15.16
CA ASN A 125 -32.06 10.37 15.20
C ASN A 125 -31.36 9.78 13.98
N GLU A 126 -31.57 10.38 12.80
CA GLU A 126 -30.89 10.00 11.57
C GLU A 126 -29.38 10.17 11.69
N ILE A 127 -28.90 11.30 12.24
CA ILE A 127 -27.46 11.51 12.51
C ILE A 127 -26.89 10.38 13.39
N ASN A 128 -27.59 10.00 14.47
CA ASN A 128 -27.15 8.91 15.34
C ASN A 128 -27.14 7.55 14.62
N ARG A 129 -28.10 7.30 13.73
CA ARG A 129 -28.12 6.08 12.89
C ARG A 129 -26.91 6.07 11.96
N MET A 130 -26.68 7.17 11.23
CA MET A 130 -25.59 7.32 10.27
C MET A 130 -24.21 7.09 10.89
N GLN A 131 -24.00 7.60 12.10
CA GLN A 131 -22.79 7.36 12.87
C GLN A 131 -22.47 5.86 13.04
N THR A 132 -23.52 5.04 13.22
CA THR A 132 -23.38 3.59 13.38
C THR A 132 -23.43 2.80 12.06
N SER A 133 -23.92 3.38 10.97
CA SER A 133 -24.01 2.70 9.67
C SER A 133 -22.81 2.92 8.77
N VAL A 134 -22.07 4.04 8.90
CA VAL A 134 -20.87 4.30 8.11
C VAL A 134 -19.74 3.36 8.54
N GLU A 135 -19.49 2.36 7.71
CA GLU A 135 -18.48 1.34 7.95
C GLU A 135 -17.63 1.02 6.72
N PHE A 136 -16.37 0.64 6.97
CA PHE A 136 -15.48 0.12 5.95
C PHE A 136 -14.89 -1.19 6.48
N ASN A 137 -15.09 -2.31 5.76
CA ASN A 137 -14.65 -3.63 6.21
C ASN A 137 -15.10 -3.95 7.66
N ARG A 138 -16.38 -3.66 7.99
CA ARG A 138 -16.98 -3.78 9.34
C ARG A 138 -16.38 -2.88 10.43
N LEU A 139 -15.47 -1.98 10.10
CA LEU A 139 -14.96 -0.96 11.01
C LEU A 139 -15.88 0.26 10.97
N LYS A 140 -16.48 0.63 12.11
CA LYS A 140 -17.30 1.83 12.23
C LYS A 140 -16.40 3.07 12.27
N LEU A 141 -16.54 3.97 11.31
CA LEU A 141 -15.57 5.06 11.13
C LEU A 141 -15.88 6.29 11.98
N MET A 142 -17.14 6.47 12.39
CA MET A 142 -17.65 7.72 12.98
C MET A 142 -18.10 7.57 14.44
N ASP A 143 -17.94 6.38 15.03
CA ASP A 143 -18.35 6.08 16.40
C ASP A 143 -17.47 6.75 17.47
N GLY A 144 -16.33 7.29 17.04
CA GLY A 144 -15.38 8.02 17.86
C GLY A 144 -14.26 7.19 18.46
N THR A 145 -14.20 5.91 18.14
CA THR A 145 -13.04 5.06 18.45
C THR A 145 -11.77 5.70 17.91
N PHE A 146 -11.74 6.10 16.64
CA PHE A 146 -10.57 6.64 15.92
C PHE A 146 -10.24 8.12 16.16
N SER A 147 -10.74 8.72 17.24
CA SER A 147 -10.62 10.15 17.56
C SER A 147 -9.22 10.57 18.06
N SER A 148 -8.48 9.64 18.67
CA SER A 148 -7.19 9.95 19.31
C SER A 148 -6.01 9.92 18.33
N THR A 149 -5.14 10.94 18.39
CA THR A 149 -3.87 11.04 17.64
C THR A 149 -2.75 10.15 18.21
N GLN A 150 -2.95 9.55 19.39
CA GLN A 150 -1.93 8.72 20.05
C GLN A 150 -1.85 7.30 19.47
N PRO A 151 -0.65 6.70 19.41
CA PRO A 151 -0.42 5.39 18.82
C PRO A 151 -1.08 4.28 19.63
N THR A 152 -1.47 3.22 18.92
CA THR A 152 -1.85 1.92 19.46
C THR A 152 -0.65 1.27 20.18
N GLY A 153 -0.44 1.64 21.43
CA GLY A 153 0.39 0.93 22.41
C GLY A 153 -0.49 0.59 23.60
N ALA A 154 -0.46 -0.66 24.06
CA ALA A 154 -1.33 -1.22 25.09
C ALA A 154 -1.57 -0.25 26.27
N LEU A 155 -2.85 0.05 26.54
CA LEU A 155 -3.26 0.59 27.85
C LEU A 155 -3.76 -0.55 28.74
N PRO A 156 -3.53 -0.47 30.06
CA PRO A 156 -3.91 -1.50 31.00
C PRO A 156 -5.44 -1.63 31.08
N SER A 157 -5.90 -2.88 31.00
CA SER A 157 -7.18 -3.42 31.49
C SER A 157 -8.41 -2.50 31.43
N GLY A 158 -9.25 -2.68 30.40
CA GLY A 158 -10.70 -2.49 30.55
C GLY A 158 -11.34 -1.22 29.95
N SER A 159 -10.65 -0.43 29.14
CA SER A 159 -11.30 0.64 28.35
C SER A 159 -10.71 0.73 26.94
N THR A 160 -11.51 0.29 25.98
CA THR A 160 -11.15 0.13 24.56
C THR A 160 -11.25 1.48 23.83
N TYR A 161 -10.23 2.34 23.97
CA TYR A 161 -10.03 3.42 23.00
C TYR A 161 -9.02 2.96 21.94
N LEU A 162 -9.52 2.59 20.76
CA LEU A 162 -8.72 2.21 19.59
C LEU A 162 -8.17 3.49 18.94
N GLY A 163 -6.88 3.80 19.11
CA GLY A 163 -6.23 4.98 18.52
C GLY A 163 -6.32 5.09 16.99
N SER A 164 -5.81 6.19 16.42
CA SER A 164 -5.79 6.50 14.98
C SER A 164 -5.49 5.29 14.08
N ILE A 165 -6.14 5.20 12.93
CA ILE A 165 -5.87 4.14 11.94
C ILE A 165 -4.47 4.34 11.37
N LEU A 166 -3.64 3.31 11.42
CA LEU A 166 -2.27 3.33 10.92
C LEU A 166 -2.19 2.62 9.57
N PHE A 167 -1.80 3.36 8.53
CA PHE A 167 -1.49 2.80 7.22
C PHE A 167 0.02 2.64 7.07
N HIS A 168 0.47 1.45 6.72
CA HIS A 168 1.87 1.21 6.37
C HIS A 168 2.10 1.52 4.90
N VAL A 169 2.83 2.60 4.63
CA VAL A 169 2.97 3.23 3.31
C VAL A 169 4.35 3.03 2.68
N GLY A 170 5.19 2.20 3.29
CA GLY A 170 6.51 1.88 2.75
C GLY A 170 6.92 0.43 3.00
N ALA A 171 8.15 0.08 2.62
CA ALA A 171 8.69 -1.27 2.75
C ALA A 171 9.41 -1.50 4.10
N ASN A 172 9.69 -0.45 4.87
CA ASN A 172 10.49 -0.51 6.09
C ASN A 172 9.69 -0.13 7.35
N LYS A 173 10.16 -0.60 8.50
CA LYS A 173 9.56 -0.30 9.81
C LYS A 173 9.37 1.22 10.01
N ASN A 174 8.25 1.60 10.64
CA ASN A 174 7.86 2.97 10.97
C ASN A 174 7.55 3.91 9.78
N GLN A 175 7.45 3.40 8.55
CA GLN A 175 6.91 4.16 7.42
C GLN A 175 5.39 4.11 7.44
N THR A 176 4.77 4.83 8.39
CA THR A 176 3.31 4.84 8.56
C THR A 176 2.71 6.25 8.48
N ILE A 177 1.51 6.32 7.91
CA ILE A 177 0.65 7.50 7.94
C ILE A 177 -0.52 7.19 8.87
N ARG A 178 -0.82 8.14 9.76
CA ARG A 178 -1.92 8.03 10.71
C ARG A 178 -3.11 8.84 10.23
N VAL A 179 -4.29 8.24 10.30
CA VAL A 179 -5.57 8.86 9.99
C VAL A 179 -6.40 8.85 11.26
N SER A 180 -6.74 10.04 11.75
CA SER A 180 -7.67 10.23 12.87
C SER A 180 -8.99 10.75 12.33
N ILE A 181 -10.09 10.08 12.67
CA ILE A 181 -11.44 10.51 12.32
C ILE A 181 -12.10 10.95 13.63
N ALA A 182 -12.47 12.23 13.69
CA ALA A 182 -13.13 12.78 14.86
C ALA A 182 -14.54 12.21 15.01
N THR A 183 -15.03 12.17 16.26
CA THR A 183 -16.42 11.79 16.54
C THR A 183 -17.35 12.89 16.02
N LEU A 184 -18.38 12.52 15.27
CA LEU A 184 -19.42 13.44 14.77
C LEU A 184 -20.80 13.01 15.25
N SER A 185 -20.87 12.50 16.48
CA SER A 185 -22.15 12.22 17.12
C SER A 185 -22.88 13.51 17.49
N VAL A 186 -24.19 13.42 17.71
CA VAL A 186 -24.99 14.54 18.26
C VAL A 186 -24.35 15.11 19.54
N PHE A 187 -23.70 14.26 20.34
CA PHE A 187 -22.91 14.68 21.51
C PHE A 187 -21.56 15.32 21.13
N GLY A 188 -20.80 14.71 20.22
CA GLY A 188 -19.50 15.21 19.76
C GLY A 188 -19.57 16.58 19.06
N MET A 189 -20.74 16.89 18.49
CA MET A 189 -21.04 18.16 17.84
C MET A 189 -21.73 19.18 18.76
N GLY A 190 -22.09 18.81 20.00
CA GLY A 190 -22.75 19.69 20.96
C GLY A 190 -24.23 19.98 20.64
N LEU A 191 -24.86 19.14 19.81
CA LEU A 191 -26.26 19.29 19.37
C LEU A 191 -27.28 18.73 20.39
N ASN A 192 -26.83 18.19 21.53
CA ASN A 192 -27.68 17.56 22.54
C ASN A 192 -28.79 18.48 23.11
N SER A 193 -28.56 19.80 23.15
CA SER A 193 -29.53 20.79 23.63
C SER A 193 -30.69 21.08 22.66
N LEU A 194 -30.68 20.48 21.47
CA LEU A 194 -31.73 20.63 20.46
C LEU A 194 -32.90 19.66 20.64
N PHE A 195 -32.76 18.61 21.45
CA PHE A 195 -33.85 17.67 21.73
C PHE A 195 -34.97 18.29 22.58
N SER A 196 -36.22 17.92 22.28
CA SER A 196 -37.45 18.46 22.90
C SER A 196 -37.82 17.86 24.26
N SER A 197 -37.20 16.75 24.67
CA SER A 197 -37.54 16.08 25.92
C SER A 197 -36.31 15.71 26.75
N SER A 198 -36.45 15.76 28.08
CA SER A 198 -35.54 15.11 29.03
C SER A 198 -35.62 13.58 28.97
N GLY A 199 -36.25 13.01 27.94
CA GLY A 199 -36.36 11.59 27.70
C GLY A 199 -35.09 11.11 27.03
N ALA A 200 -34.22 10.52 27.83
CA ALA A 200 -33.06 9.78 27.40
C ALA A 200 -33.38 8.89 26.18
N VAL A 201 -32.63 9.08 25.09
CA VAL A 201 -32.12 7.93 24.36
C VAL A 201 -31.39 7.08 25.40
N SER A 202 -31.87 5.85 25.62
CA SER A 202 -31.37 4.89 26.61
C SER A 202 -29.84 4.89 26.65
N GLY A 203 -29.26 5.53 27.67
CA GLY A 203 -27.83 5.78 27.74
C GLY A 203 -27.43 6.91 28.69
N ASN A 204 -28.07 7.05 29.86
CA ASN A 204 -27.56 7.88 30.96
C ASN A 204 -27.02 9.27 30.55
N PHE A 205 -27.85 10.11 29.92
CA PHE A 205 -27.48 11.48 29.55
C PHE A 205 -28.23 12.50 30.41
N THR A 206 -27.56 13.05 31.44
CA THR A 206 -28.06 14.16 32.23
C THR A 206 -28.08 15.45 31.41
N LYS A 207 -29.29 15.99 31.21
CA LYS A 207 -29.59 17.32 30.69
C LYS A 207 -28.78 18.39 31.44
N THR A 208 -27.64 18.81 30.89
CA THR A 208 -26.92 19.98 31.42
C THR A 208 -27.26 21.18 30.55
N GLY A 209 -28.45 21.75 30.78
CA GLY A 209 -28.90 22.99 30.12
C GLY A 209 -30.41 23.11 29.93
N THR A 210 -30.94 24.31 30.20
CA THR A 210 -32.35 24.75 30.05
C THR A 210 -32.77 24.97 28.59
N PHE A 211 -32.06 24.37 27.62
CA PHE A 211 -32.36 24.52 26.20
C PHE A 211 -33.31 23.39 25.78
N ASN A 212 -34.43 23.77 25.15
CA ASN A 212 -35.50 22.86 24.77
C ASN A 212 -35.86 23.10 23.30
N GLY A 213 -34.94 22.68 22.42
CA GLY A 213 -35.13 22.79 20.98
C GLY A 213 -35.49 24.19 20.49
N VAL A 214 -36.38 24.24 19.49
CA VAL A 214 -36.70 25.42 18.68
C VAL A 214 -38.10 25.96 19.03
N LEU A 215 -38.61 25.67 20.23
CA LEU A 215 -40.00 25.95 20.66
C LEU A 215 -40.31 27.43 20.91
N SER A 216 -39.31 28.30 20.85
CA SER A 216 -39.44 29.76 21.03
C SER A 216 -38.42 30.47 20.14
N GLN A 217 -38.73 31.68 19.70
CA GLN A 217 -37.83 32.50 18.87
C GLN A 217 -36.41 32.62 19.46
N ILE A 218 -36.28 32.94 20.75
CA ILE A 218 -34.96 33.06 21.43
C ILE A 218 -34.20 31.71 21.42
N LYS A 219 -34.93 30.60 21.57
CA LYS A 219 -34.35 29.26 21.55
C LYS A 219 -33.98 28.83 20.12
N ALA A 220 -34.74 29.27 19.13
CA ALA A 220 -34.45 29.05 17.72
C ALA A 220 -33.17 29.76 17.27
N GLU A 221 -32.96 30.99 17.72
CA GLU A 221 -31.72 31.74 17.49
C GLU A 221 -30.52 31.06 18.17
N SER A 222 -30.72 30.54 19.39
CA SER A 222 -29.68 29.75 20.08
C SER A 222 -29.38 28.42 19.36
N ALA A 223 -30.41 27.77 18.80
CA ALA A 223 -30.28 26.55 17.99
C ALA A 223 -29.47 26.82 16.71
N MET A 224 -29.70 27.94 16.04
CA MET A 224 -28.91 28.34 14.87
C MET A 224 -27.42 28.48 15.19
N ALA A 225 -27.07 29.11 16.33
CA ALA A 225 -25.67 29.25 16.75
C ALA A 225 -24.98 27.89 17.00
N LEU A 226 -25.70 26.92 17.57
CA LEU A 226 -25.20 25.55 17.77
C LEU A 226 -25.02 24.82 16.44
N LEU A 227 -26.00 24.92 15.54
CA LEU A 227 -25.94 24.32 14.21
C LEU A 227 -24.79 24.92 13.37
N ASP A 228 -24.54 26.23 13.48
CA ASP A 228 -23.40 26.88 12.83
C ASP A 228 -22.06 26.38 13.39
N SER A 229 -21.95 26.17 14.71
CA SER A 229 -20.77 25.55 15.33
C SER A 229 -20.56 24.11 14.84
N ALA A 230 -21.65 23.35 14.74
CA ALA A 230 -21.64 21.97 14.25
C ALA A 230 -21.24 21.86 12.77
N ILE A 231 -21.77 22.73 11.91
CA ILE A 231 -21.35 22.86 10.51
C ILE A 231 -19.84 23.14 10.44
N ASN A 232 -19.36 24.11 11.21
CA ASN A 232 -17.93 24.44 11.26
C ASN A 232 -17.07 23.28 11.79
N ASN A 233 -17.59 22.41 12.66
CA ASN A 233 -16.90 21.22 13.11
C ASN A 233 -16.81 20.17 11.99
N ILE A 234 -17.94 19.86 11.33
CA ILE A 234 -17.96 18.93 10.18
C ILE A 234 -17.01 19.42 9.09
N THR A 235 -17.09 20.69 8.67
CA THR A 235 -16.21 21.25 7.63
C THR A 235 -14.74 21.17 8.01
N ARG A 236 -14.38 21.40 9.29
CA ARG A 236 -13.01 21.22 9.77
C ARG A 236 -12.53 19.76 9.66
N ASN A 237 -13.38 18.79 9.98
CA ASN A 237 -13.00 17.38 9.86
C ASN A 237 -12.91 16.92 8.41
N ARG A 238 -13.84 17.34 7.55
CA ARG A 238 -13.77 17.12 6.10
C ARG A 238 -12.51 17.70 5.48
N SER A 239 -12.15 18.92 5.85
CA SER A 239 -10.90 19.55 5.40
C SER A 239 -9.66 18.74 5.81
N LYS A 240 -9.63 18.18 7.03
CA LYS A 240 -8.55 17.28 7.47
C LYS A 240 -8.50 15.98 6.66
N LEU A 241 -9.66 15.39 6.36
CA LEU A 241 -9.75 14.18 5.54
C LEU A 241 -9.30 14.44 4.10
N GLY A 242 -9.72 15.53 3.47
CA GLY A 242 -9.26 15.93 2.14
C GLY A 242 -7.75 16.23 2.09
N ALA A 243 -7.20 16.89 3.12
CA ALA A 243 -5.76 17.08 3.23
C ALA A 243 -5.00 15.75 3.34
N MET A 244 -5.58 14.77 4.04
CA MET A 244 -5.01 13.43 4.17
C MET A 244 -5.10 12.64 2.87
N GLU A 245 -6.21 12.75 2.13
CA GLU A 245 -6.35 12.16 0.79
C GLU A 245 -5.25 12.69 -0.15
N ASN A 246 -5.06 14.02 -0.21
CA ASN A 246 -3.99 14.62 -1.00
C ASN A 246 -2.60 14.10 -0.57
N ARG A 247 -2.36 13.99 0.74
CA ARG A 247 -1.11 13.43 1.26
C ARG A 247 -0.92 11.97 0.86
N LEU A 248 -1.97 11.14 0.90
CA LEU A 248 -1.92 9.75 0.47
C LEU A 248 -1.72 9.63 -1.04
N GLN A 249 -2.34 10.48 -1.87
CA GLN A 249 -2.11 10.52 -3.32
C GLN A 249 -0.66 10.90 -3.66
N HIS A 250 -0.08 11.89 -2.98
CA HIS A 250 1.34 12.21 -3.12
C HIS A 250 2.23 11.03 -2.68
N THR A 251 1.87 10.37 -1.59
CA THR A 251 2.60 9.20 -1.09
C THR A 251 2.48 8.01 -2.05
N LEU A 252 1.33 7.83 -2.71
CA LEU A 252 1.09 6.81 -3.74
C LEU A 252 2.03 7.02 -4.93
N ASN A 253 2.08 8.25 -5.45
CA ASN A 253 2.95 8.60 -6.57
C ASN A 253 4.42 8.43 -6.18
N TYR A 254 4.81 8.91 -5.00
CA TYR A 254 6.17 8.75 -4.47
C TYR A 254 6.57 7.27 -4.32
N ALA A 255 5.73 6.45 -3.67
CA ALA A 255 5.98 5.01 -3.52
C ALA A 255 6.02 4.29 -4.86
N GLY A 256 5.21 4.72 -5.84
CA GLY A 256 5.22 4.23 -7.21
C GLY A 256 6.55 4.51 -7.91
N THR A 257 7.04 5.74 -7.86
CA THR A 257 8.34 6.13 -8.44
C THR A 257 9.49 5.39 -7.77
N ILE A 258 9.50 5.27 -6.43
CA ILE A 258 10.56 4.52 -5.73
C ILE A 258 10.53 3.04 -6.12
N ARG A 259 9.34 2.42 -6.24
CA ARG A 259 9.22 1.03 -6.70
C ARG A 259 9.80 0.84 -8.10
N GLU A 260 9.52 1.76 -9.02
CA GLU A 260 10.06 1.74 -10.38
C GLU A 260 11.59 1.89 -10.39
N GLN A 261 12.12 2.84 -9.63
CA GLN A 261 13.57 3.07 -9.53
C GLN A 261 14.30 1.87 -8.90
N LEU A 262 13.71 1.24 -7.87
CA LEU A 262 14.25 0.02 -7.26
C LEU A 262 14.20 -1.17 -8.22
N GLN A 263 13.13 -1.30 -9.00
CA GLN A 263 13.03 -2.33 -10.04
C GLN A 263 14.06 -2.11 -11.16
N ALA A 264 14.27 -0.87 -11.58
CA ALA A 264 15.33 -0.53 -12.55
C ALA A 264 16.73 -0.80 -11.99
N ALA A 265 16.96 -0.54 -10.70
CA ALA A 265 18.21 -0.87 -10.03
C ALA A 265 18.41 -2.39 -9.89
N GLU A 266 17.35 -3.14 -9.58
CA GLU A 266 17.36 -4.61 -9.54
C GLU A 266 17.72 -5.17 -10.93
N SER A 267 17.06 -4.69 -11.99
CA SER A 267 17.30 -5.09 -13.37
C SER A 267 18.76 -4.88 -13.79
N ARG A 268 19.36 -3.70 -13.51
CA ARG A 268 20.78 -3.45 -13.81
C ARG A 268 21.76 -4.40 -13.10
N ILE A 269 21.38 -4.92 -11.94
CA ILE A 269 22.23 -5.83 -11.16
C ILE A 269 22.05 -7.27 -11.64
N ARG A 270 20.79 -7.68 -11.86
CA ARG A 270 20.44 -9.09 -12.01
C ARG A 270 20.21 -9.50 -13.45
N ASP A 271 19.68 -8.64 -14.31
CA ASP A 271 19.33 -8.99 -15.68
C ASP A 271 20.58 -9.11 -16.56
N THR A 272 20.50 -9.99 -17.55
CA THR A 272 21.57 -10.15 -18.54
C THR A 272 21.27 -9.34 -19.81
N ASP A 273 22.33 -8.81 -20.43
CA ASP A 273 22.23 -8.33 -21.80
C ASP A 273 22.16 -9.54 -22.74
N MET A 274 20.97 -9.79 -23.30
CA MET A 274 20.71 -10.93 -24.17
C MET A 274 21.60 -10.90 -25.42
N ALA A 275 21.91 -9.72 -25.97
CA ALA A 275 22.73 -9.62 -27.16
C ALA A 275 24.17 -10.07 -26.87
N ALA A 276 24.73 -9.61 -25.75
CA ALA A 276 26.06 -10.03 -25.31
C ALA A 276 26.11 -11.53 -24.98
N GLU A 277 25.13 -12.06 -24.26
CA GLU A 277 25.12 -13.47 -23.85
C GLU A 277 24.89 -14.43 -25.05
N ILE A 278 24.16 -14.01 -26.10
CA ILE A 278 24.05 -14.77 -27.36
C ILE A 278 25.41 -14.84 -28.07
N ILE A 279 26.22 -13.77 -28.05
CA ILE A 279 27.57 -13.79 -28.62
C ILE A 279 28.46 -14.79 -27.86
N ASP A 280 28.40 -14.78 -26.53
CA ASP A 280 29.17 -15.72 -25.72
C ASP A 280 28.69 -17.17 -25.89
N PHE A 281 27.37 -17.39 -25.98
CA PHE A 281 26.79 -18.69 -26.27
C PHE A 281 27.24 -19.23 -27.63
N THR A 282 27.14 -18.43 -28.69
CA THR A 282 27.54 -18.83 -30.05
C THR A 282 29.04 -19.08 -30.15
N LYS A 283 29.87 -18.26 -29.49
CA LYS A 283 31.31 -18.49 -29.35
C LYS A 283 31.61 -19.81 -28.66
N ALA A 284 30.96 -20.09 -27.51
CA ALA A 284 31.14 -21.35 -26.79
C ALA A 284 30.70 -22.55 -27.63
N GLN A 285 29.61 -22.43 -28.40
CA GLN A 285 29.12 -23.48 -29.29
C GLN A 285 30.13 -23.81 -30.41
N VAL A 286 30.67 -22.79 -31.07
CA VAL A 286 31.71 -22.96 -32.10
C VAL A 286 32.97 -23.59 -31.51
N LEU A 287 33.38 -23.17 -30.30
CA LEU A 287 34.54 -23.73 -29.61
C LEU A 287 34.35 -25.20 -29.18
N VAL A 288 33.15 -25.61 -28.78
CA VAL A 288 32.83 -27.03 -28.52
C VAL A 288 32.90 -27.85 -29.81
N GLN A 289 32.33 -27.34 -30.91
CA GLN A 289 32.40 -28.00 -32.21
C GLN A 289 33.86 -28.16 -32.68
N ALA A 290 34.67 -27.11 -32.56
CA ALA A 290 36.09 -27.13 -32.91
C ALA A 290 36.90 -28.07 -31.99
N ALA A 291 36.64 -28.07 -30.69
CA ALA A 291 37.33 -28.98 -29.74
C ALA A 291 36.99 -30.45 -30.02
N ASN A 292 35.75 -30.76 -30.40
CA ASN A 292 35.35 -32.11 -30.80
C ASN A 292 36.00 -32.54 -32.13
N ALA A 293 36.11 -31.63 -33.09
CA ALA A 293 36.85 -31.89 -34.33
C ALA A 293 38.35 -32.12 -34.08
N MET A 294 38.97 -31.33 -33.19
CA MET A 294 40.36 -31.53 -32.78
C MET A 294 40.56 -32.82 -31.98
N LEU A 295 39.61 -33.23 -31.14
CA LEU A 295 39.62 -34.51 -30.46
C LEU A 295 39.60 -35.68 -31.45
N ALA A 296 38.71 -35.61 -32.45
CA ALA A 296 38.65 -36.62 -33.51
C ALA A 296 39.99 -36.69 -34.27
N GLN A 297 40.56 -35.55 -34.65
CA GLN A 297 41.87 -35.48 -35.31
C GLN A 297 43.02 -35.99 -34.43
N ALA A 298 43.01 -35.64 -33.14
CA ALA A 298 44.02 -36.06 -32.17
C ALA A 298 44.00 -37.57 -31.90
N ASN A 299 42.84 -38.23 -32.06
CA ASN A 299 42.72 -39.69 -31.94
C ASN A 299 43.17 -40.44 -33.20
N LEU A 300 43.12 -39.80 -34.39
CA LEU A 300 43.59 -40.40 -35.64
C LEU A 300 45.12 -40.43 -35.76
N LEU A 301 45.81 -39.45 -35.17
CA LEU A 301 47.28 -39.33 -35.21
C LEU A 301 48.01 -40.58 -34.66
N PRO A 302 47.71 -41.11 -33.46
CA PRO A 302 48.30 -42.35 -32.97
C PRO A 302 47.94 -43.58 -33.82
N GLN A 303 46.73 -43.62 -34.39
CA GLN A 303 46.23 -44.76 -35.15
C GLN A 303 46.89 -44.86 -36.53
N ASN A 304 47.13 -43.72 -37.18
CA ASN A 304 47.91 -43.65 -38.42
C ASN A 304 49.38 -44.03 -38.18
N VAL A 305 49.95 -43.69 -37.02
CA VAL A 305 51.33 -44.08 -36.67
C VAL A 305 51.43 -45.58 -36.39
N LEU A 306 50.44 -46.20 -35.73
CA LEU A 306 50.41 -47.66 -35.58
C LEU A 306 50.27 -48.38 -36.93
N SER A 307 49.46 -47.85 -37.86
CA SER A 307 49.31 -48.41 -39.21
C SER A 307 50.56 -48.28 -40.10
N LEU A 308 51.52 -47.44 -39.72
CA LEU A 308 52.79 -47.26 -40.44
C LEU A 308 53.93 -48.07 -39.83
N LEU A 309 53.76 -48.62 -38.61
CA LEU A 309 54.79 -49.35 -37.87
C LEU A 309 54.47 -50.85 -37.70
N GLY A 310 53.21 -51.26 -37.94
CA GLY A 310 52.79 -52.66 -38.07
C GLY A 310 52.61 -53.05 -39.51
#